data_AF-A0A6L7LA41-F1
#
_entry.id   AF-A0A6L7LA41-F1
#
_cell.length_a   1.000
_cell.length_b   1.000
_cell.length_c   1.000
_cell.angle_alpha   90.00
_cell.angle_beta   90.00
_cell.angle_gamma   90.00
#
_symmetry.space_group_name_H-M   'P 1'
#
loop_
_entity.id
_entity.type
_entity.pdbx_description
1 polymer ?
#
loop_
_entity_poly.entity_id
_entity_poly.type
_entity_poly.pdbx_seq_one_letter_code
_entity_poly.pdbx_strand_id
1 'polypeptide(L)'
;MTTSSSAERYRGELAIPSEDERHGVSVELNDDDGTVTLKFDDPVAGSSEWAGQNVVFMDRPKYQEIQFTTFDLPKETVELIWKMNKSKLDNTIAGVVVARPNAVRVRGEKGYILTRA
;
A
#
# COMPACT_ATOMS: atom_id res chain seq x y z
N MET A 1 -9.06 16.84 25.48
CA MET A 1 -9.08 17.44 24.13
C MET A 1 -9.06 16.29 23.15
N THR A 2 -10.15 16.06 22.44
CA THR A 2 -10.28 15.00 21.42
C THR A 2 -9.57 15.47 20.16
N THR A 3 -8.35 15.00 19.93
CA THR A 3 -7.69 15.15 18.64
C THR A 3 -8.42 14.26 17.64
N SER A 4 -8.99 14.90 16.63
CA SER A 4 -9.60 14.26 15.47
C SER A 4 -8.52 13.46 14.74
N SER A 5 -8.61 12.13 14.77
CA SER A 5 -7.87 11.24 13.86
C SER A 5 -8.25 11.63 12.43
N SER A 6 -7.31 12.13 11.63
CA SER A 6 -7.53 12.34 10.20
C SER A 6 -6.72 11.31 9.42
N ALA A 7 -7.24 10.10 9.33
CA ALA A 7 -6.74 9.14 8.36
C ALA A 7 -6.91 9.72 6.96
N GLU A 8 -5.84 9.78 6.17
CA GLU A 8 -5.89 10.16 4.77
C GLU A 8 -6.16 8.94 3.92
N ARG A 9 -7.10 9.06 2.98
CA ARG A 9 -7.42 7.98 2.04
C ARG A 9 -7.02 8.34 0.63
N TYR A 10 -6.37 7.40 -0.05
CA TYR A 10 -6.00 7.50 -1.45
C TYR A 10 -6.55 6.29 -2.20
N ARG A 11 -7.06 6.46 -3.41
CA ARG A 11 -7.64 5.39 -4.22
C ARG A 11 -7.06 5.40 -5.63
N GLY A 12 -6.99 4.21 -6.22
CA GLY A 12 -6.62 4.01 -7.61
C GLY A 12 -6.72 2.53 -7.96
N GLU A 13 -5.91 2.10 -8.91
CA GLU A 13 -5.84 0.71 -9.31
C GLU A 13 -4.38 0.25 -9.38
N LEU A 14 -4.13 -1.02 -9.06
CA LEU A 14 -2.82 -1.63 -9.25
C LEU A 14 -2.92 -3.08 -9.66
N ALA A 15 -1.88 -3.60 -10.31
CA ALA A 15 -1.69 -5.03 -10.45
C ALA A 15 -0.77 -5.52 -9.32
N ILE A 16 -1.05 -6.70 -8.79
CA ILE A 16 -0.19 -7.36 -7.81
C ILE A 16 0.95 -8.09 -8.56
N PRO A 17 2.15 -8.26 -7.98
CA PRO A 17 3.21 -9.02 -8.62
C PRO A 17 2.75 -10.40 -9.10
N SER A 18 3.15 -10.77 -10.32
CA SER A 18 2.74 -11.99 -11.04
C SER A 18 1.27 -12.06 -11.47
N GLU A 19 0.51 -10.99 -11.30
CA GLU A 19 -0.83 -10.82 -11.88
C GLU A 19 -0.81 -9.74 -12.96
N ASP A 20 -1.68 -9.90 -13.97
CA ASP A 20 -1.92 -8.90 -15.01
C ASP A 20 -3.19 -8.09 -14.75
N GLU A 21 -4.14 -8.68 -14.01
CA GLU A 21 -5.37 -8.02 -13.59
C GLU A 21 -5.06 -6.84 -12.66
N ARG A 22 -5.78 -5.74 -12.89
CA ARG A 22 -5.73 -4.57 -12.03
C ARG A 22 -6.89 -4.64 -11.05
N HIS A 23 -6.57 -4.38 -9.79
CA HIS A 23 -7.52 -4.32 -8.70
C HIS A 23 -7.73 -2.88 -8.28
N GLY A 24 -8.99 -2.48 -8.07
CA GLY A 24 -9.31 -1.25 -7.37
C GLY A 24 -8.81 -1.33 -5.94
N VAL A 25 -8.05 -0.33 -5.50
CA VAL A 25 -7.41 -0.32 -4.18
C VAL A 25 -7.49 1.05 -3.55
N SER A 26 -7.74 1.07 -2.25
CA SER A 26 -7.60 2.22 -1.38
C SER A 26 -6.48 1.99 -0.37
N VAL A 27 -5.75 3.06 -0.04
CA VAL A 27 -4.76 3.09 1.03
C VAL A 27 -5.20 4.12 2.05
N GLU A 28 -5.36 3.67 3.28
CA GLU A 28 -5.64 4.52 4.43
C GLU A 28 -4.33 4.69 5.21
N LEU A 29 -3.88 5.93 5.30
CA LEU A 29 -2.68 6.34 6.03
C LEU A 29 -3.10 7.06 7.31
N ASN A 30 -2.65 6.58 8.45
CA ASN A 30 -2.83 7.28 9.71
C ASN A 30 -1.46 7.62 10.29
N ASP A 31 -1.05 8.86 10.08
CA ASP A 31 0.26 9.35 10.51
C ASP A 31 0.35 9.43 12.06
N ASP A 32 -0.78 9.53 12.78
CA ASP A 32 -0.80 9.66 14.24
C ASP A 32 -0.48 8.34 14.97
N ASP A 33 -1.01 7.22 14.47
CA ASP A 33 -0.76 5.89 15.03
C ASP A 33 0.26 5.07 14.21
N GLY A 34 0.77 5.65 13.12
CA GLY A 34 1.77 5.04 12.27
C GLY A 34 1.25 3.81 11.51
N THR A 35 -0.06 3.75 11.25
CA THR A 35 -0.68 2.60 10.57
C THR A 35 -0.94 2.88 9.09
N VAL A 36 -0.88 1.81 8.30
CA VAL A 36 -1.24 1.79 6.88
C VAL A 36 -2.16 0.62 6.65
N THR A 37 -3.30 0.85 6.01
CA THR A 37 -4.26 -0.20 5.67
C THR A 37 -4.53 -0.20 4.17
N LEU A 38 -4.34 -1.35 3.53
CA LEU A 38 -4.73 -1.58 2.14
C LEU A 38 -6.13 -2.16 2.12
N LYS A 39 -7.01 -1.61 1.27
CA LYS A 39 -8.35 -2.12 1.03
C LYS A 39 -8.57 -2.32 -0.47
N PHE A 40 -8.83 -3.54 -0.88
CA PHE A 40 -9.14 -3.86 -2.27
C PHE A 40 -10.66 -3.86 -2.45
N ASP A 41 -11.13 -3.36 -3.59
CA ASP A 41 -12.56 -3.26 -3.91
C ASP A 41 -13.19 -4.67 -4.00
N ASP A 42 -12.45 -5.62 -4.56
CA ASP A 42 -12.75 -7.06 -4.57
C ASP A 42 -11.73 -7.83 -3.71
N PRO A 43 -12.13 -8.90 -3.00
CA PRO A 43 -11.21 -9.66 -2.17
C PRO A 43 -10.06 -10.28 -2.97
N VAL A 44 -8.83 -10.12 -2.47
CA VAL A 44 -7.65 -10.87 -2.96
C VAL A 44 -7.22 -11.81 -1.84
N ALA A 45 -6.76 -13.02 -2.18
CA ALA A 45 -6.35 -14.01 -1.17
C ALA A 45 -7.40 -14.29 -0.06
N GLY A 46 -8.69 -14.06 -0.34
CA GLY A 46 -9.78 -14.25 0.62
C GLY A 46 -10.04 -13.09 1.59
N SER A 47 -9.33 -11.96 1.47
CA SER A 47 -9.56 -10.74 2.26
C SER A 47 -9.72 -9.52 1.37
N SER A 48 -10.51 -8.53 1.79
CA SER A 48 -10.55 -7.21 1.17
C SER A 48 -9.62 -6.22 1.86
N GLU A 49 -9.01 -6.59 3.00
CA GLU A 49 -8.23 -5.68 3.83
C GLU A 49 -6.92 -6.32 4.31
N TRP A 50 -5.84 -5.54 4.29
CA TRP A 50 -4.53 -5.93 4.82
C TRP A 50 -3.91 -4.79 5.62
N ALA A 51 -3.57 -5.08 6.88
CA ALA A 51 -2.80 -4.18 7.71
C ALA A 51 -1.31 -4.23 7.33
N GLY A 52 -0.75 -3.06 7.02
CA GLY A 52 0.68 -2.89 6.81
C GLY A 52 1.47 -3.20 8.07
N GLN A 53 2.56 -3.96 7.90
CA GLN A 53 3.52 -4.31 8.93
C GLN A 53 4.82 -3.56 8.70
N ASN A 54 5.64 -3.41 9.76
CA ASN A 54 6.95 -2.74 9.68
C ASN A 54 6.88 -1.36 9.01
N VAL A 55 5.84 -0.60 9.33
CA VAL A 55 5.57 0.69 8.70
C VAL A 55 6.64 1.70 9.08
N VAL A 56 7.20 2.37 8.07
CA VAL A 56 8.19 3.43 8.22
C VAL A 56 7.73 4.64 7.42
N PHE A 57 7.58 5.77 8.10
CA PHE A 57 7.37 7.08 7.49
C PHE A 57 8.67 7.89 7.54
N MET A 58 9.07 8.44 6.41
CA MET A 58 10.24 9.31 6.29
C MET A 58 9.82 10.61 5.61
N ASP A 59 9.92 11.71 6.35
CA ASP A 59 9.58 13.02 5.82
C ASP A 59 10.68 13.53 4.88
N ARG A 60 10.32 13.92 3.65
CA ARG A 60 11.20 14.59 2.69
C ARG A 60 10.65 15.97 2.35
N PRO A 61 11.48 16.90 1.81
CA PRO A 61 11.01 18.25 1.49
C PRO A 61 9.81 18.31 0.53
N LYS A 62 9.71 17.38 -0.43
CA LYS A 62 8.67 17.40 -1.49
C LYS A 62 7.60 16.33 -1.34
N TYR A 63 7.86 15.28 -0.58
CA TYR A 63 6.99 14.13 -0.41
C TYR A 63 7.25 13.46 0.94
N GLN A 64 6.33 12.63 1.42
CA GLN A 64 6.57 11.71 2.52
C GLN A 64 6.79 10.33 1.91
N GLU A 65 7.92 9.71 2.23
CA GLU A 65 8.23 8.35 1.82
C GLU A 65 7.64 7.39 2.86
N ILE A 66 6.92 6.37 2.39
CA ILE A 66 6.22 5.40 3.24
C ILE A 66 6.63 4.02 2.76
N GLN A 67 7.12 3.18 3.66
CA GLN A 67 7.45 1.79 3.37
C GLN A 67 6.77 0.88 4.39
N PHE A 68 6.21 -0.24 3.94
CA PHE A 68 5.61 -1.25 4.80
C PHE A 68 5.58 -2.60 4.08
N THR A 69 5.22 -3.66 4.80
CA THR A 69 5.06 -5.00 4.24
C THR A 69 3.66 -5.54 4.47
N THR A 70 3.20 -6.41 3.58
CA THR A 70 2.01 -7.24 3.80
C THR A 70 2.40 -8.70 3.67
N PHE A 71 1.77 -9.56 4.46
CA PHE A 71 1.93 -11.00 4.40
C PHE A 71 0.68 -11.65 3.82
N ASP A 72 0.86 -12.86 3.27
CA ASP A 72 -0.17 -13.70 2.69
C ASP A 72 -0.94 -13.06 1.51
N LEU A 73 -0.30 -12.12 0.81
CA LEU A 73 -0.84 -11.41 -0.35
C LEU A 73 0.12 -11.56 -1.54
N PRO A 74 -0.32 -12.01 -2.74
CA PRO A 74 -1.66 -12.54 -3.06
C PRO A 74 -1.88 -13.99 -2.65
N LYS A 75 -0.88 -14.63 -2.02
CA LYS A 75 -0.93 -16.03 -1.60
C LYS A 75 -0.26 -16.19 -0.26
N GLU A 76 -0.64 -17.23 0.46
CA GLU A 76 -0.02 -17.63 1.71
C GLU A 76 1.52 -17.69 1.58
N THR A 77 2.22 -17.26 2.63
CA THR A 77 3.69 -17.16 2.75
C THR A 77 4.35 -16.08 1.90
N VAL A 78 3.59 -15.34 1.08
CA VAL A 78 4.14 -14.25 0.27
C VAL A 78 4.23 -12.97 1.10
N GLU A 79 5.44 -12.42 1.20
CA GLU A 79 5.68 -11.08 1.69
C GLU A 79 5.80 -10.12 0.51
N LEU A 80 5.02 -9.05 0.52
CA LEU A 80 5.15 -7.93 -0.40
C LEU A 80 5.72 -6.72 0.33
N ILE A 81 6.69 -6.06 -0.30
CA ILE A 81 7.19 -4.75 0.15
C ILE A 81 6.49 -3.67 -0.67
N TRP A 82 5.93 -2.70 0.04
CA TRP A 82 5.28 -1.53 -0.51
C TRP A 82 6.17 -0.33 -0.28
N LYS A 83 6.41 0.45 -1.33
CA LYS A 83 7.13 1.71 -1.26
C LYS A 83 6.31 2.79 -1.93
N MET A 84 6.01 3.86 -1.21
CA MET A 84 5.13 4.92 -1.63
C MET A 84 5.77 6.28 -1.40
N ASN A 85 5.49 7.21 -2.31
CA ASN A 85 5.81 8.62 -2.14
C ASN A 85 4.50 9.42 -2.15
N LYS A 86 4.05 9.86 -0.98
CA LYS A 86 2.92 10.78 -0.82
C LYS A 86 3.37 12.20 -1.11
N SER A 87 2.90 12.76 -2.23
CA SER A 87 3.25 14.11 -2.63
C SER A 87 2.70 15.14 -1.64
N LYS A 88 3.53 16.10 -1.25
CA LYS A 88 3.10 17.25 -0.43
C LYS A 88 2.41 18.34 -1.27
N LEU A 89 2.41 18.20 -2.60
CA LEU A 89 2.01 19.25 -3.54
C LEU A 89 0.74 18.92 -4.33
N ASP A 90 0.45 17.65 -4.62
CA ASP A 90 -0.57 17.30 -5.62
C ASP A 90 -1.56 16.18 -5.22
N ASN A 91 -1.77 15.91 -3.92
CA ASN A 91 -2.78 14.93 -3.43
C ASN A 91 -2.65 13.54 -4.10
N THR A 92 -1.44 13.18 -4.54
CA THR A 92 -1.15 11.88 -5.15
C THR A 92 -0.19 11.05 -4.31
N ILE A 93 -0.28 9.73 -4.49
CA ILE A 93 0.75 8.78 -4.10
C ILE A 93 1.22 8.06 -5.35
N ALA A 94 2.52 8.05 -5.60
CA ALA A 94 3.14 7.15 -6.56
C ALA A 94 3.90 6.07 -5.80
N GLY A 95 3.76 4.80 -6.19
CA GLY A 95 4.39 3.71 -5.47
C GLY A 95 4.69 2.49 -6.33
N VAL A 96 5.44 1.57 -5.73
CA VAL A 96 5.72 0.24 -6.26
C VAL A 96 5.44 -0.80 -5.19
N VAL A 97 4.99 -1.97 -5.64
CA VAL A 97 4.87 -3.18 -4.83
C VAL A 97 5.81 -4.24 -5.40
N VAL A 98 6.60 -4.87 -4.52
CA VAL A 98 7.65 -5.81 -4.89
C VAL A 98 7.46 -7.11 -4.12
N ALA A 99 7.43 -8.23 -4.83
CA ALA A 99 7.42 -9.54 -4.18
C ALA A 99 8.80 -9.91 -3.65
N ARG A 100 8.87 -10.32 -2.38
CA ARG A 100 10.08 -10.93 -1.81
C ARG A 100 10.26 -12.35 -2.33
N PRO A 101 11.49 -12.90 -2.33
CA PRO A 101 11.72 -14.29 -2.67
C PRO A 101 10.82 -15.22 -1.83
N ASN A 102 10.05 -16.08 -2.50
CA ASN A 102 9.10 -16.99 -1.87
C ASN A 102 9.06 -18.33 -2.63
N ALA A 103 8.56 -19.37 -1.95
CA ALA A 103 8.50 -20.72 -2.51
C ALA A 103 7.45 -20.89 -3.62
N VAL A 104 6.41 -20.06 -3.63
CA VAL A 104 5.26 -20.14 -4.54
C VAL A 104 5.45 -19.36 -5.86
N ARG A 105 6.68 -18.85 -6.08
CA ARG A 105 7.12 -18.17 -7.32
C ARG A 105 6.33 -16.90 -7.67
N VAL A 106 5.76 -16.21 -6.68
CA VAL A 106 5.27 -14.84 -6.88
C VAL A 106 6.48 -13.92 -7.03
N ARG A 107 6.52 -13.13 -8.09
CA ARG A 107 7.69 -12.36 -8.50
C ARG A 107 7.30 -11.10 -9.26
N GLY A 108 8.23 -10.17 -9.31
CA GLY A 108 8.13 -8.93 -10.07
C GLY A 108 7.85 -7.72 -9.19
N GLU A 109 7.79 -6.59 -9.89
CA GLU A 109 7.48 -5.28 -9.35
C GLU A 109 6.35 -4.68 -10.18
N LYS A 110 5.39 -4.03 -9.52
CA LYS A 110 4.29 -3.34 -10.19
C LYS A 110 4.17 -1.92 -9.64
N GLY A 111 4.22 -0.94 -10.54
CA GLY A 111 4.01 0.45 -10.22
C GLY A 111 2.53 0.82 -10.20
N TYR A 112 2.17 1.79 -9.37
CA TYR A 112 0.81 2.30 -9.26
C TYR A 112 0.80 3.78 -8.86
N ILE A 113 -0.33 4.44 -9.15
CA ILE A 113 -0.61 5.82 -8.76
C ILE A 113 -1.98 5.84 -8.10
N LEU A 114 -2.08 6.53 -6.97
CA LEU A 114 -3.31 6.75 -6.23
C LEU A 114 -3.56 8.24 -6.10
N THR A 115 -4.83 8.63 -6.05
CA THR A 115 -5.28 10.00 -5.84
C THR A 115 -6.11 10.07 -4.57
N ARG A 116 -6.00 11.18 -3.84
CA ARG A 116 -6.78 11.40 -2.62
C ARG A 116 -8.29 11.24 -2.88
N ALA A 117 -8.95 10.49 -2.02
CA ALA A 117 -10.39 10.19 -2.07
C ALA A 117 -11.19 11.07 -1.11
#